data_AF-A0AAW1UTT8-F1
#
_entry.id   AF-A0AAW1UTT8-F1
#
_cell.length_a   1.000
_cell.length_b   1.000
_cell.length_c   1.000
_cell.angle_alpha   90.00
_cell.angle_beta   90.00
_cell.angle_gamma   90.00
#
_symmetry.space_group_name_H-M   'P 1'
#
loop_
_entity.id
_entity.type
_entity.pdbx_description
1 polymer ?
#
loop_
_entity_poly.entity_id
_entity_poly.type
_entity_poly.pdbx_seq_one_letter_code
_entity_poly.pdbx_strand_id
1 'polypeptide(L)' 'MSYGRPPPRIESMVSLKVDNLTYRTTPEDLHSVFERCGEVGDFYIPRDRFTRESKGFAFVRFYDKRDAEDALDAMDGRW' A
#
# COMPACT_ATOMS: atom_id res chain seq x y z
N MET A 1 -17.54 0.98 16.57
CA MET A 1 -16.91 1.79 15.51
C MET A 1 -16.28 0.84 14.50
N SER A 2 -17.03 0.50 13.46
CA SER A 2 -16.68 -0.47 12.42
C SER A 2 -15.80 0.19 11.35
N TYR A 3 -14.48 0.12 11.51
CA TYR A 3 -13.59 0.26 10.37
C TYR A 3 -13.52 -1.08 9.65
N GLY A 4 -13.72 -1.04 8.34
CA GLY A 4 -13.36 -2.12 7.45
C GLY A 4 -14.58 -2.77 6.82
N ARG A 5 -14.80 -2.48 5.53
CA ARG A 5 -15.53 -3.39 4.65
C ARG A 5 -15.05 -4.83 4.89
N PRO A 6 -15.92 -5.85 4.76
CA PRO A 6 -15.45 -7.22 4.69
C PRO A 6 -14.37 -7.28 3.61
N PRO A 7 -13.15 -7.75 3.93
CA PRO A 7 -12.07 -7.80 2.97
C PRO A 7 -12.50 -8.67 1.78
N PRO A 8 -12.45 -8.19 0.52
CA PRO A 8 -12.73 -9.03 -0.64
C PRO A 8 -11.68 -10.13 -0.71
N ARG A 9 -11.98 -11.36 -0.25
CA ARG A 9 -11.16 -12.59 -0.41
C ARG A 9 -9.63 -12.34 -0.45
N ILE A 10 -9.12 -11.64 0.56
CA ILE A 10 -7.71 -11.22 0.67
C ILE A 10 -6.86 -12.31 1.35
N GLU A 11 -7.48 -13.44 1.73
CA GLU A 11 -6.81 -14.53 2.47
C GLU A 11 -5.56 -15.06 1.76
N SER A 12 -5.44 -14.88 0.44
CA SER A 12 -4.29 -15.33 -0.35
C SER A 12 -3.44 -14.19 -0.93
N MET A 13 -3.73 -12.94 -0.60
CA MET A 13 -3.00 -11.78 -1.13
C MET A 13 -1.85 -11.35 -0.21
N VAL A 14 -0.81 -10.76 -0.80
CA VAL A 14 0.36 -10.31 -0.06
C VAL A 14 0.24 -8.82 0.23
N SER A 15 0.20 -8.46 1.52
CA SER A 15 0.10 -7.07 1.96
C SER A 15 1.49 -6.52 2.30
N LEU A 16 1.95 -5.55 1.53
CA LEU A 16 3.13 -4.75 1.82
C LEU A 16 2.75 -3.51 2.62
N LYS A 17 3.55 -3.19 3.63
CA LYS A 17 3.46 -1.93 4.35
C LYS A 17 4.55 -1.00 3.85
N VAL A 18 4.15 0.13 3.31
CA VAL A 18 5.04 1.20 2.85
C VAL A 18 5.05 2.27 3.93
N ASP A 19 6.19 2.50 4.55
CA ASP A 19 6.40 3.52 5.59
C ASP A 19 7.15 4.73 5.01
N ASN A 20 7.39 5.77 5.81
CA ASN A 20 8.10 6.99 5.39
C ASN A 20 7.47 7.74 4.18
N LEU A 21 6.16 7.62 4.00
CA LEU A 21 5.45 8.36 2.96
C LEU A 21 5.31 9.83 3.36
N THR A 22 5.74 10.73 2.49
CA THR A 22 5.42 12.15 2.63
C THR A 22 3.90 12.37 2.61
N TYR A 23 3.45 13.43 3.27
CA TYR A 23 2.04 13.89 3.24
C TYR A 23 1.51 14.20 1.82
N ARG A 24 2.41 14.33 0.83
CA ARG A 24 2.08 14.49 -0.60
C ARG A 24 1.89 13.17 -1.34
N THR A 25 2.30 12.04 -0.77
CA THR A 25 2.18 10.74 -1.42
C THR A 25 0.71 10.38 -1.54
N THR A 26 0.26 10.25 -2.79
CA THR A 26 -1.10 9.85 -3.14
C THR A 26 -1.14 8.35 -3.43
N PRO A 27 -2.33 7.71 -3.33
CA PRO A 27 -2.46 6.32 -3.76
C PRO A 27 -2.14 6.15 -5.25
N GLU A 28 -2.33 7.19 -6.06
CA GLU A 28 -1.97 7.21 -7.49
C GLU A 28 -0.46 7.13 -7.69
N ASP A 29 0.33 7.82 -6.86
CA ASP A 29 1.80 7.79 -6.91
C ASP A 29 2.31 6.38 -6.55
N LEU A 30 1.77 5.80 -5.48
CA LEU A 30 2.05 4.42 -5.10
C LEU A 30 1.65 3.46 -6.22
N HIS A 31 0.44 3.61 -6.77
CA HIS A 31 -0.02 2.77 -7.88
C HIS A 31 0.93 2.86 -9.07
N SER A 32 1.43 4.04 -9.42
CA SER A 32 2.33 4.18 -10.56
C SER A 32 3.75 3.65 -10.34
N VAL A 33 4.18 3.58 -9.09
CA VAL A 33 5.44 2.89 -8.74
C VAL A 33 5.24 1.38 -8.71
N PHE A 34 4.18 0.91 -8.05
CA PHE A 34 3.91 -0.51 -7.86
C PHE A 34 3.38 -1.23 -9.10
N GLU A 35 2.69 -0.54 -10.02
CA GLU A 35 2.27 -1.11 -11.32
C GLU A 35 3.46 -1.58 -12.17
N ARG A 36 4.65 -1.00 -11.94
CA ARG A 36 5.89 -1.39 -12.64
C ARG A 36 6.50 -2.65 -12.07
N CYS A 37 6.21 -2.97 -10.81
CA CYS A 37 6.68 -4.18 -10.12
C CYS A 37 5.70 -5.34 -10.28
N GLY A 38 4.38 -5.08 -10.34
CA GLY A 38 3.39 -6.11 -10.65
C GLY A 38 1.94 -5.71 -10.37
N GLU A 39 1.04 -6.71 -10.36
CA GLU A 39 -0.40 -6.45 -10.26
C GLU A 39 -0.85 -6.20 -8.83
N VAL A 40 -1.26 -4.96 -8.56
CA VAL A 40 -1.80 -4.56 -7.26
C VAL A 40 -3.32 -4.75 -7.22
N GLY A 41 -3.79 -5.46 -6.20
CA GLY A 41 -5.21 -5.69 -5.94
C GLY A 41 -5.89 -4.64 -5.07
N ASP A 42 -5.18 -4.00 -4.12
CA ASP A 42 -5.79 -2.97 -3.26
C ASP A 42 -4.77 -2.00 -2.68
N PHE A 43 -5.17 -0.73 -2.51
CA PHE A 43 -4.40 0.30 -1.81
C PHE A 43 -5.19 0.83 -0.63
N TYR A 44 -4.54 0.85 0.53
CA TYR A 44 -5.14 1.35 1.76
C TYR A 44 -4.20 2.34 2.45
N ILE A 45 -4.57 3.62 2.42
CA ILE A 45 -3.84 4.69 3.10
C ILE A 45 -4.66 5.14 4.31
N PRO A 46 -4.30 4.71 5.53
CA PRO A 46 -4.92 5.23 6.73
C PRO A 46 -4.54 6.70 6.92
N ARG A 47 -5.54 7.56 6.75
CA ARG A 47 -5.45 8.99 7.02
C ARG A 47 -6.09 9.26 8.38
N ASP A 48 -5.47 10.13 9.17
CA ASP A 48 -6.05 10.55 10.43
C ASP A 48 -7.35 11.30 10.17
N ARG A 49 -8.43 10.91 10.86
CA ARG A 49 -9.76 11.48 10.61
C ARG A 49 -9.94 12.87 11.24
N PHE A 50 -9.08 13.24 12.19
CA PHE A 50 -9.13 14.52 12.89
C PHE A 50 -8.20 15.54 12.24
N THR A 51 -6.96 15.15 11.94
CA THR A 51 -6.00 16.10 11.31
C THR A 51 -6.04 16.06 9.78
N ARG A 52 -6.69 15.05 9.18
CA ARG A 52 -6.59 14.72 7.75
C ARG A 52 -5.16 14.47 7.25
N GLU A 53 -4.20 14.35 8.16
CA GLU A 53 -2.82 14.02 7.81
C GLU A 53 -2.71 12.52 7.52
N SER A 54 -2.03 12.20 6.42
CA SER A 54 -1.60 10.84 6.17
C SER A 54 -0.67 10.42 7.30
N LYS A 55 -0.87 9.23 7.86
CA LYS A 55 -0.02 8.73 8.96
C LYS A 55 1.43 8.44 8.55
N GLY A 56 1.82 8.79 7.32
CA GLY A 56 3.13 8.50 6.76
C GLY A 56 3.31 7.05 6.31
N PHE A 57 2.23 6.28 6.23
CA PHE A 57 2.28 4.91 5.74
C PHE A 57 1.05 4.54 4.91
N ALA A 58 1.25 3.56 4.02
CA ALA A 58 0.23 2.95 3.20
C ALA A 58 0.38 1.42 3.22
N PHE A 59 -0.71 0.74 2.95
CA PHE A 59 -0.73 -0.70 2.72
C PHE A 59 -1.09 -0.96 1.26
N VAL A 60 -0.31 -1.81 0.63
CA VAL A 60 -0.44 -2.20 -0.77
C VAL A 60 -0.63 -3.70 -0.81
N ARG A 61 -1.69 -4.19 -1.45
CA ARG A 61 -1.98 -5.63 -1.52
C ARG A 61 -1.79 -6.13 -2.92
N PHE A 62 -0.93 -7.12 -3.09
CA PHE A 62 -0.64 -7.77 -4.35
C PHE A 62 -1.35 -9.11 -4.46
N TYR A 63 -1.64 -9.50 -5.70
CA TYR A 63 -2.14 -10.84 -6.00
C TYR A 63 -1.04 -11.91 -5.89
N ASP A 64 0.17 -11.59 -6.35
CA ASP A 64 1.31 -12.51 -6.29
C ASP A 64 2.33 -12.07 -5.23
N LYS A 65 2.94 -13.07 -4.57
CA LYS A 65 4.00 -12.82 -3.59
C LYS A 65 5.27 -12.33 -4.26
N ARG A 66 5.60 -12.80 -5.47
CA ARG A 66 6.81 -12.40 -6.20
C ARG A 66 6.76 -10.94 -6.57
N ASP A 67 5.64 -10.48 -7.10
CA ASP A 67 5.40 -9.07 -7.42
C ASP A 67 5.52 -8.20 -6.18
N ALA A 68 5.00 -8.69 -5.04
CA ALA A 68 5.11 -8.00 -3.76
C ALA A 68 6.56 -7.93 -3.25
N GLU A 69 7.35 -9.00 -3.42
CA GLU A 69 8.75 -9.04 -3.03
C GLU A 69 9.61 -8.12 -3.91
N ASP A 70 9.34 -8.07 -5.22
CA ASP A 70 10.02 -7.17 -6.16
C ASP A 70 9.68 -5.70 -5.88
N ALA A 71 8.40 -5.42 -5.62
CA ALA A 71 7.92 -4.14 -5.13
C ALA A 71 8.55 -3.71 -3.81
N LEU A 72 8.72 -4.66 -2.88
CA LEU A 72 9.39 -4.42 -1.61
C LEU A 72 10.86 -4.10 -1.84
N ASP A 73 11.60 -4.89 -2.63
CA ASP A 73 13.02 -4.63 -2.93
C ASP A 73 13.22 -3.26 -3.61
N ALA A 74 12.37 -2.94 -4.58
CA ALA A 74 12.40 -1.68 -5.30
C ALA A 74 12.12 -0.46 -4.40
N MET A 75 11.34 -0.62 -3.32
CA MET A 75 10.92 0.47 -2.42
C MET A 75 11.66 0.52 -1.08
N ASP A 76 12.08 -0.63 -0.55
CA ASP A 76 12.84 -0.80 0.71
C ASP A 76 14.33 -0.47 0.51
N GLY A 77 14.82 -0.55 -0.73
CA GLY A 77 16.23 -0.33 -1.08
C GLY A 77 16.71 1.14 -1.08
N ARG A 78 15.88 2.13 -0.75
CA ARG A 78 16.31 3.54 -0.80
C ARG A 78 15.52 4.46 0.13
N TRP A 79 15.98 4.62 1.37
CA TRP A 79 16.12 5.93 2.04
C TRP A 79 16.93 5.85 3.33
#